data_AF-A0A9D7GED6-F1
#
_entry.id   AF-A0A9D7GED6-F1
#
_cell.length_a   1.000
_cell.length_b   1.000
_cell.length_c   1.000
_cell.angle_alpha   90.00
_cell.angle_beta   90.00
_cell.angle_gamma   90.00
#
_symmetry.space_group_name_H-M   'P 1'
#
loop_
_entity.id
_entity.type
_entity.pdbx_description
1 polymer ?
#
loop_
_entity_poly.entity_id
_entity_poly.type
_entity_poly.pdbx_seq_one_letter_code
_entity_poly.pdbx_strand_id
1 'polypeptide(L)'
;MNSSENIPISNPYRLNDRELIEKSLAAKYKSLTDKVNDLKIAADEIISVKRFFDVDSRLSGFVFMTSPIFSTASFFDKGFAIVEQNSKKMYLDFKGEVFKIDTSETEIPKIAIKRPNPDLFPFEEKVDTFRSLYGYKNSNNEIIIPAKYKYASPFINGFAKVGILKSEWEKYNNATITYGLIDAIGRLILLCDFIELGDVYNDIVLYKKHVYSKGYVRTSSFNFDMKHEVKHLGFLSGYLKYNEIKPAIQKEIENIRLIETTIPSLKTSGEIDQAKEKSQVIGTKLTFILNT
;
A
#
# COMPACT_ATOMS: atom_id res chain seq x y z
N MET A 1 -92.84 -9.62 -2.97
CA MET A 1 -91.58 -9.03 -2.44
C MET A 1 -90.60 -10.17 -2.23
N ASN A 2 -89.34 -9.95 -2.60
CA ASN A 2 -88.22 -10.90 -2.72
C ASN A 2 -88.13 -11.70 -4.02
N SER A 3 -87.55 -11.05 -5.03
CA SER A 3 -86.75 -11.72 -6.05
C SER A 3 -85.37 -11.07 -6.03
N SER A 4 -84.40 -11.85 -5.58
CA SER A 4 -82.96 -11.58 -5.65
C SER A 4 -82.53 -11.38 -7.10
N GLU A 5 -82.18 -10.15 -7.48
CA GLU A 5 -81.41 -9.91 -8.70
C GLU A 5 -79.92 -10.00 -8.39
N ASN A 6 -79.35 -11.09 -8.88
CA ASN A 6 -77.92 -11.35 -9.00
C ASN A 6 -77.21 -10.13 -9.59
N ILE A 7 -76.14 -9.68 -8.92
CA ILE A 7 -75.11 -8.83 -9.51
C ILE A 7 -74.13 -9.76 -10.23
N PRO A 8 -73.97 -9.71 -11.57
CA PRO A 8 -72.91 -10.45 -12.22
C PRO A 8 -71.68 -9.56 -12.44
N ILE A 9 -70.58 -10.05 -11.86
CA ILE A 9 -69.26 -10.21 -12.49
C ILE A 9 -68.34 -8.98 -12.43
N SER A 10 -67.38 -9.10 -11.50
CA SER A 10 -66.05 -8.52 -11.53
C SER A 10 -65.47 -8.47 -12.95
N ASN A 11 -65.17 -7.28 -13.45
CA ASN A 11 -64.52 -7.09 -14.75
C ASN A 11 -63.10 -7.72 -14.74
N PRO A 12 -62.86 -8.83 -15.46
CA PRO A 12 -61.58 -9.56 -15.41
C PRO A 12 -60.41 -8.75 -16.00
N TYR A 13 -60.69 -7.74 -16.83
CA TYR A 13 -59.67 -6.87 -17.40
C TYR A 13 -59.00 -5.96 -16.35
N ARG A 14 -59.75 -5.46 -15.36
CA ARG A 14 -59.19 -4.63 -14.27
C ARG A 14 -58.36 -5.42 -13.27
N LEU A 15 -58.68 -6.70 -13.07
CA LEU A 15 -57.90 -7.62 -12.23
C LEU A 15 -56.54 -7.93 -12.88
N ASN A 16 -56.51 -8.16 -14.20
CA ASN A 16 -55.28 -8.38 -14.95
C ASN A 16 -54.37 -7.15 -14.96
N ASP A 17 -54.91 -5.94 -15.14
CA ASP A 17 -54.12 -4.70 -15.11
C ASP A 17 -53.52 -4.46 -13.71
N ARG A 18 -54.29 -4.73 -12.66
CA ARG A 18 -53.81 -4.63 -11.27
C ARG A 18 -52.72 -5.65 -10.97
N GLU A 19 -52.88 -6.91 -11.37
CA GLU A 19 -51.83 -7.92 -11.25
C GLU A 19 -50.56 -7.55 -12.03
N LEU A 20 -50.71 -6.98 -13.23
CA LEU A 20 -49.58 -6.55 -14.05
C LEU A 20 -48.81 -5.40 -13.38
N ILE A 21 -49.53 -4.43 -12.82
CA ILE A 21 -48.96 -3.31 -12.06
C ILE A 21 -48.28 -3.82 -10.78
N GLU A 22 -48.92 -4.70 -10.02
CA GLU A 22 -48.36 -5.30 -8.80
C GLU A 22 -47.11 -6.13 -9.10
N LYS A 23 -47.10 -6.95 -10.18
CA LYS A 23 -45.91 -7.69 -10.65
C LYS A 23 -44.80 -6.75 -11.09
N SER A 24 -45.11 -5.67 -11.80
CA SER A 24 -44.15 -4.66 -12.23
C SER A 24 -43.52 -3.92 -11.05
N LEU A 25 -44.33 -3.51 -10.07
CA LEU A 25 -43.86 -2.89 -8.82
C LEU A 25 -43.01 -3.85 -7.99
N ALA A 26 -43.42 -5.11 -7.87
CA ALA A 26 -42.66 -6.13 -7.16
C ALA A 26 -41.30 -6.40 -7.82
N ALA A 27 -41.26 -6.49 -9.16
CA ALA A 27 -40.02 -6.63 -9.92
C ALA A 27 -39.09 -5.42 -9.73
N LYS A 28 -39.64 -4.20 -9.75
CA LYS A 28 -38.89 -2.97 -9.50
C LYS A 28 -38.36 -2.90 -8.07
N TYR A 29 -39.16 -3.29 -7.08
CA TYR A 29 -38.75 -3.33 -5.67
C TYR A 29 -37.65 -4.36 -5.42
N LYS A 30 -37.77 -5.55 -6.03
CA LYS A 30 -36.74 -6.59 -5.96
C LYS A 30 -35.43 -6.11 -6.57
N SER A 31 -35.46 -5.54 -7.77
CA SER A 31 -34.28 -4.97 -8.44
C SER A 31 -33.60 -3.88 -7.60
N LEU A 32 -34.39 -3.03 -6.94
CA LEU A 32 -33.87 -2.00 -6.03
C LEU A 32 -33.17 -2.63 -4.81
N THR A 33 -33.78 -3.67 -4.24
CA THR A 33 -33.25 -4.40 -3.08
C THR A 33 -31.91 -5.07 -3.40
N ASP A 34 -31.81 -5.72 -4.57
CA ASP A 34 -30.57 -6.37 -5.03
C ASP A 34 -29.43 -5.34 -5.17
N LYS A 35 -29.69 -4.18 -5.79
CA LYS A 35 -28.71 -3.10 -5.91
C LYS A 35 -28.23 -2.56 -4.57
N VAL A 36 -29.12 -2.45 -3.58
CA VAL A 36 -28.75 -2.02 -2.21
C VAL A 36 -27.86 -3.06 -1.53
N ASN A 37 -28.11 -4.34 -1.74
CA ASN A 37 -27.29 -5.41 -1.18
C ASN A 37 -25.88 -5.42 -1.78
N ASP A 38 -25.76 -5.25 -3.10
CA ASP A 38 -24.45 -5.11 -3.76
C ASP A 38 -23.62 -3.96 -3.17
N LEU A 39 -24.25 -2.82 -2.90
CA LEU A 39 -23.59 -1.65 -2.31
C LEU A 39 -23.09 -1.93 -0.89
N LYS A 40 -23.88 -2.67 -0.08
CA LYS A 40 -23.48 -3.07 1.27
C LYS A 40 -22.28 -4.01 1.25
N ILE A 41 -22.27 -5.00 0.36
CA ILE A 41 -21.14 -5.93 0.20
C ILE A 41 -19.85 -5.17 -0.14
N ALA A 42 -19.91 -4.23 -1.09
CA ALA A 42 -18.76 -3.42 -1.45
C ALA A 42 -18.25 -2.55 -0.28
N ALA A 43 -19.15 -1.99 0.53
CA ALA A 43 -18.78 -1.24 1.72
C ALA A 43 -18.13 -2.13 2.79
N ASP A 44 -18.68 -3.33 3.03
CA ASP A 44 -18.18 -4.32 3.98
C ASP A 44 -16.77 -4.84 3.61
N GLU A 45 -16.50 -5.05 2.31
CA GLU A 45 -15.16 -5.42 1.83
C GLU A 45 -14.13 -4.34 2.20
N ILE A 46 -14.48 -3.07 2.01
CA ILE A 46 -13.58 -1.96 2.33
C ILE A 46 -13.41 -1.78 3.85
N ILE A 47 -14.44 -2.04 4.64
CA ILE A 47 -14.33 -2.08 6.11
C ILE A 47 -13.50 -3.27 6.57
N SER A 48 -13.51 -4.38 5.85
CA SER A 48 -12.67 -5.54 6.15
C SER A 48 -11.19 -5.23 5.88
N VAL A 49 -10.91 -4.51 4.80
CA VAL A 49 -9.60 -3.90 4.54
C VAL A 49 -9.19 -2.99 5.70
N LYS A 50 -10.09 -2.15 6.22
CA LYS A 50 -9.85 -1.37 7.45
C LYS A 50 -9.51 -2.24 8.65
N ARG A 51 -10.29 -3.29 8.96
CA ARG A 51 -10.03 -4.14 10.14
C ARG A 51 -8.65 -4.80 10.06
N PHE A 52 -8.24 -5.21 8.86
CA PHE A 52 -6.88 -5.66 8.63
C PHE A 52 -5.83 -4.59 8.99
N PHE A 53 -6.13 -3.30 8.80
CA PHE A 53 -5.24 -2.19 9.13
C PHE A 53 -5.41 -1.57 10.54
N ASP A 54 -6.55 -1.75 11.21
CA ASP A 54 -6.75 -1.29 12.60
C ASP A 54 -6.09 -2.25 13.60
N VAL A 55 -6.01 -3.55 13.27
CA VAL A 55 -5.34 -4.57 14.09
C VAL A 55 -3.83 -4.47 14.00
N ASP A 56 -3.31 -3.91 12.92
CA ASP A 56 -1.88 -3.84 12.69
C ASP A 56 -1.48 -2.39 12.40
N SER A 57 -0.67 -1.84 13.29
CA SER A 57 -0.13 -0.47 13.29
C SER A 57 0.72 -0.05 12.06
N ARG A 58 0.56 -0.76 10.93
CA ARG A 58 1.21 -0.65 9.60
C ARG A 58 0.88 0.59 8.77
N LEU A 59 -0.05 1.44 9.19
CA LEU A 59 -0.55 2.55 8.35
C LEU A 59 0.37 3.78 8.25
N SER A 60 1.61 3.67 8.73
CA SER A 60 2.63 4.69 8.52
C SER A 60 3.88 4.01 8.01
N GLY A 61 4.30 4.33 6.79
CA GLY A 61 5.39 3.63 6.16
C GLY A 61 5.92 4.30 4.90
N PHE A 62 7.00 3.74 4.38
CA PHE A 62 7.65 4.21 3.18
C PHE A 62 6.93 3.63 1.96
N VAL A 63 6.40 4.53 1.13
CA VAL A 63 5.60 4.27 -0.07
C VAL A 63 6.50 4.41 -1.30
N PHE A 64 6.38 3.48 -2.25
CA PHE A 64 6.95 3.59 -3.60
C PHE A 64 6.22 4.68 -4.37
N MET A 65 6.77 5.89 -4.33
CA MET A 65 6.23 7.02 -5.10
C MET A 65 6.29 6.76 -6.62
N THR A 66 7.29 5.99 -7.08
CA THR A 66 7.37 5.39 -8.43
C THR A 66 8.25 4.11 -8.39
N SER A 67 8.06 3.20 -9.35
CA SER A 67 9.06 2.15 -9.63
C SER A 67 10.44 2.78 -9.87
N PRO A 68 11.56 2.13 -9.52
CA PRO A 68 12.87 2.77 -9.53
C PRO A 68 13.19 3.33 -10.93
N ILE A 69 13.41 4.65 -11.01
CA ILE A 69 13.54 5.41 -12.26
C ILE A 69 14.97 5.86 -12.55
N PHE A 70 15.91 5.61 -11.63
CA PHE A 70 17.30 6.07 -11.74
C PHE A 70 18.26 4.91 -12.02
N SER A 71 19.22 5.14 -12.93
CA SER A 71 20.33 4.21 -13.14
C SER A 71 21.26 4.18 -11.92
N THR A 72 21.47 5.35 -11.29
CA THR A 72 22.27 5.49 -10.06
C THR A 72 21.69 6.58 -9.15
N ALA A 73 21.93 6.46 -7.84
CA ALA A 73 21.63 7.50 -6.85
C ALA A 73 22.71 7.51 -5.75
N SER A 74 23.21 8.69 -5.38
CA SER A 74 24.06 8.87 -4.20
C SER A 74 23.22 8.92 -2.92
N PHE A 75 23.84 8.83 -1.74
CA PHE A 75 23.15 9.23 -0.51
C PHE A 75 22.91 10.75 -0.47
N PHE A 76 21.99 11.18 0.40
CA PHE A 76 21.76 12.59 0.65
C PHE A 76 22.98 13.22 1.33
N ASP A 77 23.47 14.32 0.76
CA ASP A 77 24.48 15.20 1.34
C ASP A 77 24.03 16.66 1.17
N LYS A 78 24.25 17.49 2.18
CA LYS A 78 23.87 18.93 2.19
C LYS A 78 22.44 19.26 1.75
N GLY A 79 21.50 18.32 1.87
CA GLY A 79 20.08 18.52 1.53
C GLY A 79 19.60 17.91 0.21
N PHE A 80 20.49 17.30 -0.57
CA PHE A 80 20.14 16.68 -1.85
C PHE A 80 20.94 15.41 -2.12
N ALA A 81 20.48 14.59 -3.05
CA ALA A 81 21.23 13.47 -3.61
C ALA A 81 21.52 13.73 -5.09
N ILE A 82 22.59 13.16 -5.62
CA ILE A 82 22.88 13.16 -7.06
C ILE A 82 22.29 11.87 -7.64
N VAL A 83 21.40 12.01 -8.61
CA VAL A 83 20.75 10.89 -9.31
C VAL A 83 21.01 10.96 -10.79
N GLU A 84 20.96 9.81 -11.47
CA GLU A 84 21.11 9.73 -12.92
C GLU A 84 19.87 9.11 -13.56
N GLN A 85 19.29 9.82 -14.53
CA GLN A 85 18.16 9.36 -15.33
C GLN A 85 18.41 9.66 -16.80
N ASN A 86 18.19 8.69 -17.69
CA ASN A 86 18.39 8.87 -19.14
C ASN A 86 19.76 9.47 -19.49
N SER A 87 20.82 8.98 -18.83
CA SER A 87 22.21 9.46 -18.97
C SER A 87 22.46 10.92 -18.59
N LYS A 88 21.56 11.53 -17.81
CA LYS A 88 21.69 12.90 -17.28
C LYS A 88 21.74 12.88 -15.77
N LYS A 89 22.74 13.55 -15.20
CA LYS A 89 22.86 13.77 -13.76
C LYS A 89 21.98 14.94 -13.31
N MET A 90 21.34 14.77 -12.17
CA MET A 90 20.39 15.71 -11.57
C MET A 90 20.59 15.71 -10.06
N TYR A 91 20.19 16.78 -9.40
CA TYR A 91 19.96 16.80 -7.95
C TYR A 91 18.54 16.31 -7.66
N LEU A 92 18.37 15.53 -6.59
CA LEU A 92 17.09 15.13 -6.01
C LEU A 92 17.01 15.75 -4.62
N ASP A 93 15.99 16.55 -4.35
CA ASP A 93 15.77 17.12 -3.02
C ASP A 93 15.00 16.18 -2.09
N PHE A 94 14.80 16.64 -0.85
CA PHE A 94 14.08 15.91 0.19
C PHE A 94 12.55 15.88 0.01
N LYS A 95 12.00 16.60 -0.97
CA LYS A 95 10.57 16.51 -1.33
C LYS A 95 10.32 15.49 -2.41
N GLY A 96 11.37 15.09 -3.13
CA GLY A 96 11.33 14.22 -4.31
C GLY A 96 11.41 15.00 -5.63
N GLU A 97 11.71 16.31 -5.58
CA GLU A 97 11.84 17.18 -6.74
C GLU A 97 13.24 17.05 -7.36
N VAL A 98 13.31 17.07 -8.70
CA VAL A 98 14.57 16.93 -9.45
C VAL A 98 15.00 18.25 -10.07
N PHE A 99 16.29 18.60 -9.91
CA PHE A 99 16.92 19.81 -10.42
C PHE A 99 18.10 19.44 -11.32
N LYS A 100 18.41 20.27 -12.32
CA LYS A 100 19.57 20.03 -13.19
C LYS A 100 20.87 20.31 -12.42
N ILE A 101 21.96 19.63 -12.80
CA ILE A 101 23.25 19.74 -12.09
C ILE A 101 23.91 21.13 -12.19
N ASP A 102 23.51 21.94 -13.17
CA ASP A 102 23.94 23.34 -13.34
C ASP A 102 23.20 24.32 -12.40
N THR A 103 22.19 23.85 -11.66
CA THR A 103 21.55 24.61 -10.58
C THR A 103 22.54 24.80 -9.43
N SER A 104 22.65 26.02 -8.91
CA SER A 104 23.50 26.26 -7.73
C SER A 104 23.00 25.45 -6.52
N GLU A 105 23.88 24.78 -5.79
CA GLU A 105 23.53 24.05 -4.55
C GLU A 105 22.85 24.94 -3.48
N THR A 106 23.00 26.26 -3.59
CA THR A 106 22.35 27.25 -2.71
C THR A 106 20.89 27.49 -3.05
N GLU A 107 20.46 27.15 -4.27
CA GLU A 107 19.09 27.33 -4.75
C GLU A 107 18.19 26.13 -4.43
N ILE A 108 18.78 24.98 -4.10
CA ILE A 108 18.03 23.79 -3.70
C ILE A 108 17.51 24.01 -2.27
N PRO A 109 16.19 23.96 -2.02
CA PRO A 109 15.64 24.12 -0.68
C PRO A 109 16.27 23.13 0.30
N LYS A 110 16.74 23.64 1.44
CA LYS A 110 17.31 22.83 2.53
C LYS A 110 16.38 22.94 3.72
N ILE A 111 15.60 21.91 3.96
CA ILE A 111 14.84 21.79 5.21
C ILE A 111 15.29 20.50 5.85
N ALA A 112 15.65 20.53 7.13
CA ALA A 112 15.89 19.32 7.92
C ALA A 112 14.67 19.09 8.81
N ILE A 113 13.75 18.22 8.39
CA ILE A 113 12.76 17.63 9.29
C ILE A 113 13.51 16.62 10.15
N LYS A 114 13.83 17.02 11.37
CA LYS A 114 14.42 16.13 12.37
C LYS A 114 13.31 15.48 13.19
N ARG A 115 13.10 14.19 12.97
CA ARG A 115 12.31 13.37 13.91
C ARG A 115 13.19 13.05 15.12
N PRO A 116 12.66 13.06 16.35
CA PRO A 116 13.42 12.64 17.50
C PRO A 116 13.80 11.16 17.36
N ASN A 117 15.03 10.82 17.70
CA ASN A 117 15.45 9.43 17.80
C ASN A 117 14.98 8.87 19.15
N PRO A 118 14.54 7.59 19.18
CA PRO A 118 14.33 6.91 20.45
C PRO A 118 15.65 6.76 21.20
N ASP A 119 15.58 6.60 22.53
CA ASP A 119 16.72 6.19 23.35
C ASP A 119 17.04 4.71 23.10
N LEU A 120 17.59 4.41 21.92
CA LEU A 120 17.92 3.07 21.48
C LEU A 120 19.26 3.05 20.75
N PHE A 121 20.11 2.12 21.17
CA PHE A 121 21.43 1.90 20.61
C PHE A 121 21.57 0.46 20.15
N PRO A 122 22.22 0.21 19.00
CA PRO A 122 22.49 -1.14 18.58
C PRO A 122 23.41 -1.84 19.59
N PHE A 123 23.11 -3.10 19.88
CA PHE A 123 24.01 -3.98 20.63
C PHE A 123 24.29 -5.24 19.81
N GLU A 124 25.48 -5.81 20.02
CA GLU A 124 25.91 -7.05 19.41
C GLU A 124 25.71 -8.20 20.40
N GLU A 125 25.10 -9.28 19.93
CA GLU A 125 24.97 -10.56 20.62
C GLU A 125 25.73 -11.64 19.84
N LYS A 126 26.69 -12.28 20.49
CA LYS A 126 27.45 -13.40 19.89
C LYS A 126 26.60 -14.66 19.93
N VAL A 127 26.34 -15.25 18.76
CA VAL A 127 25.64 -16.53 18.64
C VAL A 127 26.63 -17.69 18.69
N ASP A 128 27.77 -17.56 18.02
CA ASP A 128 28.91 -18.46 18.12
C ASP A 128 30.22 -17.73 17.81
N THR A 129 31.34 -18.47 17.72
CA THR A 129 32.69 -17.94 17.47
C THR A 129 32.80 -17.08 16.20
N PHE A 130 31.97 -17.33 15.19
CA PHE A 130 32.05 -16.70 13.87
C PHE A 130 30.80 -15.90 13.51
N ARG A 131 29.75 -15.93 14.34
CA ARG A 131 28.46 -15.31 14.04
C ARG A 131 27.98 -14.43 15.20
N SER A 132 27.73 -13.17 14.86
CA SER A 132 27.01 -12.23 15.70
C SER A 132 25.66 -11.86 15.09
N LEU A 133 24.77 -11.39 15.95
CA LEU A 133 23.51 -10.75 15.61
C LEU A 133 23.43 -9.40 16.33
N TYR A 134 22.59 -8.52 15.80
CA TYR A 134 22.37 -7.19 16.35
C TYR A 134 20.91 -7.00 16.73
N GLY A 135 20.72 -6.34 17.86
CA GLY A 135 19.44 -5.88 18.40
C GLY A 135 19.57 -4.44 18.89
N TYR A 136 18.57 -3.95 19.63
CA TYR A 136 18.59 -2.61 20.21
C TYR A 136 18.22 -2.63 21.68
N LYS A 137 18.97 -1.83 22.45
CA LYS A 137 18.77 -1.62 23.88
C LYS A 137 18.72 -0.14 24.19
N ASN A 138 18.09 0.23 25.30
CA ASN A 138 18.08 1.62 25.76
C ASN A 138 19.29 1.96 26.64
N SER A 139 19.36 3.22 27.11
CA SER A 139 20.42 3.68 28.01
C SER A 139 20.44 2.96 29.37
N ASN A 140 19.32 2.36 29.79
CA ASN A 140 19.22 1.51 30.98
C ASN A 140 19.68 0.05 30.74
N ASN A 141 20.23 -0.27 29.56
CA ASN A 141 20.58 -1.62 29.10
C ASN A 141 19.39 -2.59 28.96
N GLU A 142 18.14 -2.10 28.94
CA GLU A 142 16.98 -2.94 28.67
C GLU A 142 16.92 -3.27 27.17
N ILE A 143 16.81 -4.56 26.84
CA ILE A 143 16.68 -5.03 25.46
C ILE A 143 15.26 -4.76 24.99
N ILE A 144 15.10 -3.83 24.05
CA ILE A 144 13.79 -3.48 23.46
C ILE A 144 13.56 -4.28 22.19
N ILE A 145 14.62 -4.47 21.39
CA ILE A 145 14.57 -5.25 20.16
C ILE A 145 15.62 -6.37 20.30
N PRO A 146 15.21 -7.64 20.43
CA PRO A 146 16.15 -8.76 20.54
C PRO A 146 17.10 -8.86 19.34
N ALA A 147 18.30 -9.41 19.57
CA ALA A 147 19.27 -9.57 18.51
C ALA A 147 18.81 -10.60 17.47
N LYS A 148 18.48 -10.11 16.27
CA LYS A 148 17.98 -10.95 15.16
C LYS A 148 18.48 -10.51 13.79
N TYR A 149 19.18 -9.39 13.72
CA TYR A 149 19.68 -8.82 12.46
C TYR A 149 21.16 -9.10 12.28
N LYS A 150 21.62 -9.15 11.03
CA LYS A 150 23.04 -9.27 10.67
C LYS A 150 23.75 -7.91 10.62
N TYR A 151 22.96 -6.84 10.57
CA TYR A 151 23.42 -5.47 10.61
C TYR A 151 22.36 -4.60 11.28
N ALA A 152 22.79 -3.60 12.05
CA ALA A 152 21.92 -2.62 12.68
C ALA A 152 22.66 -1.27 12.75
N SER A 153 22.09 -0.22 12.14
CA SER A 153 22.58 1.15 12.29
C SER A 153 21.99 1.80 13.54
N PRO A 154 22.58 2.90 14.05
CA PRO A 154 21.86 3.78 14.98
C PRO A 154 20.53 4.26 14.39
N PHE A 155 19.60 4.64 15.26
CA PHE A 155 18.39 5.34 14.84
C PHE A 155 18.74 6.71 14.26
N ILE A 156 18.13 7.06 13.13
CA ILE A 156 18.23 8.36 12.45
C ILE A 156 16.82 8.76 12.05
N ASN A 157 16.38 9.95 12.49
CA ASN A 157 15.02 10.44 12.27
C ASN A 157 13.94 9.42 12.68
N GLY A 158 14.13 8.72 13.81
CA GLY A 158 13.14 7.79 14.36
C GLY A 158 13.08 6.42 13.67
N PHE A 159 13.95 6.15 12.70
CA PHE A 159 14.07 4.85 12.02
C PHE A 159 15.48 4.29 12.12
N ALA A 160 15.64 2.98 12.04
CA ALA A 160 16.95 2.35 11.96
C ALA A 160 17.04 1.38 10.78
N LYS A 161 18.19 1.39 10.11
CA LYS A 161 18.49 0.47 9.03
C LYS A 161 18.97 -0.85 9.61
N VAL A 162 18.35 -1.94 9.18
CA VAL A 162 18.69 -3.29 9.61
C VAL A 162 18.94 -4.19 8.42
N GLY A 163 19.84 -5.16 8.56
CA GLY A 163 20.19 -6.10 7.50
C GLY A 163 19.92 -7.55 7.89
N ILE A 164 19.49 -8.36 6.93
CA ILE A 164 19.45 -9.82 7.05
C ILE A 164 20.27 -10.45 5.94
N LEU A 165 20.83 -11.64 6.18
CA LEU A 165 21.42 -12.41 5.09
C LEU A 165 20.30 -13.06 4.29
N LYS A 166 20.24 -12.74 3.00
CA LYS A 166 19.45 -13.48 2.02
C LYS A 166 20.38 -14.29 1.12
N SER A 167 20.09 -15.57 1.01
CA SER A 167 20.58 -16.39 -0.09
C SER A 167 19.66 -16.16 -1.27
N GLU A 168 20.03 -15.25 -2.17
CA GLU A 168 19.42 -15.25 -3.49
C GLU A 168 20.24 -16.18 -4.39
N TRP A 169 19.56 -16.97 -5.22
CA TRP A 169 20.14 -17.92 -6.17
C TRP A 169 20.87 -19.09 -5.49
N GLU A 170 20.13 -20.18 -5.19
CA GLU A 170 20.69 -21.48 -4.77
C GLU A 170 21.84 -21.95 -5.68
N LYS A 171 21.84 -21.50 -6.94
CA LYS A 171 22.85 -21.83 -7.95
C LYS A 171 24.24 -21.23 -7.70
N TYR A 172 24.35 -20.11 -6.97
CA TYR A 172 25.61 -19.37 -6.87
C TYR A 172 26.14 -19.15 -5.45
N ASN A 173 25.47 -19.63 -4.39
CA ASN A 173 25.96 -19.58 -3.00
C ASN A 173 26.51 -18.21 -2.53
N ASN A 174 25.96 -17.11 -3.03
CA ASN A 174 26.40 -15.76 -2.66
C ASN A 174 25.39 -15.12 -1.70
N ALA A 175 25.48 -15.47 -0.41
CA ALA A 175 24.66 -14.81 0.61
C ALA A 175 24.99 -13.31 0.64
N THR A 176 23.97 -12.48 0.41
CA THR A 176 24.09 -11.02 0.40
C THR A 176 23.27 -10.45 1.55
N ILE A 177 23.77 -9.40 2.20
CA ILE A 177 22.95 -8.68 3.18
C ILE A 177 21.97 -7.81 2.41
N THR A 178 20.68 -8.03 2.64
CA THR A 178 19.63 -7.11 2.21
C THR A 178 19.17 -6.28 3.39
N TYR A 179 18.87 -5.02 3.11
CA TYR A 179 18.55 -4.00 4.09
C TYR A 179 17.07 -3.65 4.08
N GLY A 180 16.55 -3.35 5.26
CA GLY A 180 15.22 -2.82 5.51
C GLY A 180 15.28 -1.71 6.57
N LEU A 181 14.12 -1.16 6.92
CA LEU A 181 13.98 -0.15 7.96
C LEU A 181 13.06 -0.66 9.06
N ILE A 182 13.42 -0.36 10.29
CA ILE A 182 12.57 -0.55 11.46
C ILE A 182 12.27 0.77 12.17
N ASP A 183 11.23 0.76 12.97
CA ASP A 183 10.96 1.83 13.94
C ASP A 183 11.42 1.47 15.37
N ALA A 184 11.13 2.38 16.31
CA ALA A 184 11.56 2.31 17.71
C ALA A 184 11.06 1.08 18.48
N ILE A 185 10.03 0.38 18.02
CA ILE A 185 9.56 -0.86 18.66
C ILE A 185 9.97 -2.11 17.86
N GLY A 186 10.80 -1.94 16.83
CA GLY A 186 11.35 -3.01 16.02
C GLY A 186 10.39 -3.55 14.95
N ARG A 187 9.32 -2.81 14.63
CA ARG A 187 8.46 -3.13 13.49
C ARG A 187 9.22 -2.84 12.21
N LEU A 188 9.18 -3.75 11.23
CA LEU A 188 9.70 -3.50 9.89
C LEU A 188 8.76 -2.53 9.16
N ILE A 189 9.26 -1.33 8.91
CA ILE A 189 8.62 -0.32 8.06
C ILE A 189 8.96 -0.58 6.59
N LEU A 190 10.17 -1.09 6.33
CA LEU A 190 10.56 -1.63 5.03
C LEU A 190 11.13 -3.04 5.22
N LEU A 191 10.65 -3.98 4.42
CA LEU A 191 11.20 -5.33 4.36
C LEU A 191 12.64 -5.30 3.87
N CYS A 192 13.42 -6.30 4.30
CA CYS A 192 14.81 -6.43 3.91
C CYS A 192 14.95 -7.00 2.49
N ASP A 193 14.68 -6.16 1.50
CA ASP A 193 14.66 -6.51 0.06
C ASP A 193 15.61 -5.64 -0.77
N PHE A 194 16.30 -4.68 -0.14
CA PHE A 194 17.15 -3.73 -0.81
C PHE A 194 18.62 -4.12 -0.66
N ILE A 195 19.38 -4.10 -1.75
CA ILE A 195 20.83 -4.39 -1.69
C ILE A 195 21.64 -3.19 -1.20
N GLU A 196 21.10 -1.98 -1.37
CA GLU A 196 21.61 -0.75 -0.76
C GLU A 196 20.41 0.05 -0.26
N LEU A 197 20.54 0.61 0.94
CA LEU A 197 19.53 1.45 1.57
C LEU A 197 20.22 2.59 2.31
N GLY A 198 19.87 3.81 1.93
CA GLY A 198 20.34 5.03 2.58
C GLY A 198 19.74 5.20 3.97
N ASP A 199 20.21 6.22 4.67
CA ASP A 199 19.56 6.65 5.91
C ASP A 199 18.32 7.48 5.59
N VAL A 200 17.38 7.57 6.53
CA VAL A 200 16.18 8.36 6.36
C VAL A 200 16.53 9.84 6.46
N TYR A 201 16.37 10.57 5.37
CA TYR A 201 16.57 12.00 5.28
C TYR A 201 15.24 12.69 4.98
N ASN A 202 14.67 13.38 5.98
CA ASN A 202 13.40 14.12 5.87
C ASN A 202 12.30 13.29 5.20
N ASP A 203 12.02 12.12 5.77
CA ASP A 203 10.99 11.22 5.24
C ASP A 203 11.31 10.66 3.85
N ILE A 204 12.52 10.81 3.32
CA ILE A 204 12.95 10.12 2.10
C ILE A 204 14.07 9.13 2.43
N VAL A 205 14.01 7.95 1.82
CA VAL A 205 15.13 7.01 1.80
C VAL A 205 15.43 6.58 0.38
N LEU A 206 16.71 6.63 0.02
CA LEU A 206 17.19 6.12 -1.26
C LEU A 206 17.49 4.63 -1.16
N TYR A 207 17.17 3.89 -2.19
CA TYR A 207 17.38 2.46 -2.23
C TYR A 207 17.89 2.00 -3.59
N LYS A 208 18.53 0.84 -3.59
CA LYS A 208 18.85 0.06 -4.78
C LYS A 208 18.35 -1.36 -4.61
N LYS A 209 17.74 -1.90 -5.65
CA LYS A 209 17.25 -3.29 -5.66
C LYS A 209 17.52 -3.98 -6.99
N HIS A 210 17.50 -5.30 -6.95
CA HIS A 210 17.44 -6.11 -8.15
C HIS A 210 16.15 -5.84 -8.93
N VAL A 211 16.25 -5.82 -10.24
CA VAL A 211 15.12 -5.69 -11.16
C VAL A 211 15.02 -6.97 -11.97
N TYR A 212 13.79 -7.48 -12.07
CA TYR A 212 13.51 -8.72 -12.79
C TYR A 212 12.36 -8.51 -13.76
N SER A 213 12.45 -9.12 -14.95
CA SER A 213 11.26 -9.39 -15.77
C SER A 213 10.70 -10.76 -15.40
N LYS A 214 9.39 -10.82 -15.22
CA LYS A 214 8.65 -12.08 -15.14
C LYS A 214 8.07 -12.39 -16.52
N GLY A 215 8.38 -13.55 -17.05
CA GLY A 215 7.84 -14.06 -18.31
C GLY A 215 7.31 -15.48 -18.15
N TYR A 216 6.53 -15.91 -19.14
CA TYR A 216 6.13 -17.29 -19.31
C TYR A 216 6.79 -17.82 -20.57
N VAL A 217 7.61 -18.85 -20.44
CA VAL A 217 8.18 -19.53 -21.61
C VAL A 217 7.44 -20.85 -21.80
N ARG A 218 7.00 -21.09 -23.04
CA ARG A 218 6.43 -22.36 -23.45
C ARG A 218 7.56 -23.37 -23.59
N THR A 219 7.57 -24.41 -22.78
CA THR A 219 8.69 -25.37 -22.73
C THR A 219 8.50 -26.59 -23.61
N SER A 220 7.34 -26.77 -24.25
CA SER A 220 7.17 -27.81 -25.26
C SER A 220 6.10 -27.47 -26.32
N SER A 221 6.29 -28.00 -27.52
CA SER A 221 5.34 -27.85 -28.64
C SER A 221 4.06 -28.67 -28.45
N PHE A 222 4.08 -29.69 -27.58
CA PHE A 222 3.00 -30.66 -27.44
C PHE A 222 2.23 -30.62 -26.11
N ASN A 223 2.81 -30.09 -25.02
CA ASN A 223 2.12 -29.83 -23.76
C ASN A 223 2.16 -28.33 -23.42
N PHE A 224 1.03 -27.80 -22.94
CA PHE A 224 0.85 -26.41 -22.50
C PHE A 224 1.55 -26.13 -21.14
N ASP A 225 2.77 -26.65 -20.97
CA ASP A 225 3.59 -26.34 -19.80
C ASP A 225 4.19 -24.94 -19.97
N MET A 226 3.65 -24.00 -19.19
CA MET A 226 4.24 -22.68 -19.03
C MET A 226 5.19 -22.71 -17.84
N LYS A 227 6.47 -22.44 -18.08
CA LYS A 227 7.43 -22.25 -16.99
C LYS A 227 7.53 -20.77 -16.66
N HIS A 228 7.43 -20.44 -15.37
CA HIS A 228 7.80 -19.12 -14.88
C HIS A 228 9.31 -18.92 -15.13
N GLU A 229 9.63 -17.92 -15.93
CA GLU A 229 11.00 -17.45 -16.10
C GLU A 229 11.14 -16.10 -15.41
N VAL A 230 12.08 -16.02 -14.47
CA VAL A 230 12.49 -14.77 -13.83
C VAL A 230 13.87 -14.44 -14.37
N LYS A 231 13.95 -13.39 -15.19
CA LYS A 231 15.22 -12.92 -15.75
C LYS A 231 15.67 -11.68 -14.98
N HIS A 232 16.87 -11.74 -14.42
CA HIS A 232 17.50 -10.59 -13.80
C HIS A 232 17.94 -9.59 -14.87
N LEU A 233 17.43 -8.36 -14.75
CA LEU A 233 17.66 -7.27 -15.70
C LEU A 233 18.75 -6.30 -15.23
N GLY A 234 19.21 -6.43 -13.99
CA GLY A 234 20.21 -5.55 -13.39
C GLY A 234 19.69 -4.89 -12.12
N PHE A 235 20.25 -3.73 -11.81
CA PHE A 235 19.96 -2.97 -10.60
C PHE A 235 19.37 -1.63 -10.98
N LEU A 236 18.35 -1.18 -10.25
CA LEU A 236 17.87 0.19 -10.36
C LEU A 236 17.80 0.83 -8.99
N SER A 237 18.00 2.15 -8.99
CA SER A 237 17.89 2.99 -7.81
C SER A 237 16.56 3.74 -7.84
N GLY A 238 16.02 3.97 -6.65
CA GLY A 238 14.80 4.76 -6.46
C GLY A 238 14.82 5.41 -5.09
N TYR A 239 13.78 6.18 -4.79
CA TYR A 239 13.53 6.66 -3.44
C TYR A 239 12.15 6.24 -2.99
N LEU A 240 12.01 6.08 -1.68
CA LEU A 240 10.74 5.91 -1.00
C LEU A 240 10.49 7.15 -0.17
N LYS A 241 9.22 7.54 -0.05
CA LYS A 241 8.81 8.64 0.81
C LYS A 241 7.95 8.08 1.92
N TYR A 242 8.30 8.39 3.16
CA TYR A 242 7.46 8.12 4.31
C TYR A 242 6.22 8.97 4.17
N ASN A 243 5.08 8.29 4.09
CA ASN A 243 3.80 8.94 4.02
C ASN A 243 2.98 8.47 5.22
N GLU A 244 2.29 9.41 5.86
CA GLU A 244 1.25 9.05 6.80
C GLU A 244 0.06 8.57 5.97
N ILE A 245 0.05 7.28 5.65
CA ILE A 245 -1.03 6.64 4.90
C ILE A 245 -2.30 6.60 5.78
N LYS A 246 -2.12 6.55 7.11
CA LYS A 246 -3.18 6.45 8.11
C LYS A 246 -4.23 7.55 7.98
N PRO A 247 -3.93 8.86 7.94
CA PRO A 247 -4.95 9.89 7.79
C PRO A 247 -5.65 9.84 6.43
N ALA A 248 -4.93 9.52 5.35
CA ALA A 248 -5.52 9.43 4.01
C ALA A 248 -6.51 8.25 3.90
N ILE A 249 -6.12 7.07 4.39
CA ILE A 249 -6.99 5.89 4.47
C ILE A 249 -8.17 6.16 5.43
N GLN A 250 -7.91 6.78 6.58
CA GLN A 250 -8.94 7.10 7.56
C GLN A 250 -10.00 8.05 6.99
N LYS A 251 -9.58 9.07 6.23
CA LYS A 251 -10.49 9.97 5.52
C LYS A 251 -11.37 9.23 4.51
N GLU A 252 -10.79 8.35 3.70
CA GLU A 252 -11.56 7.60 2.70
C GLU A 252 -12.50 6.56 3.35
N ILE A 253 -12.13 5.99 4.50
CA ILE A 253 -13.01 5.17 5.34
C ILE A 253 -14.19 5.99 5.89
N GLU A 254 -13.95 7.21 6.36
CA GLU A 254 -15.01 8.11 6.84
C GLU A 254 -16.00 8.45 5.72
N ASN A 255 -15.51 8.63 4.49
CA ASN A 255 -16.37 8.81 3.32
C ASN A 255 -17.28 7.60 3.07
N ILE A 256 -16.80 6.37 3.27
CA ILE A 256 -17.63 5.16 3.14
C ILE A 256 -18.67 5.06 4.23
N ARG A 257 -18.29 5.34 5.48
CA ARG A 257 -19.25 5.38 6.59
C ARG A 257 -20.38 6.36 6.31
N LEU A 258 -20.05 7.51 5.73
CA LEU A 258 -21.06 8.48 5.32
C LEU A 258 -22.02 7.87 4.29
N ILE A 259 -21.51 7.16 3.27
CA ILE A 259 -22.35 6.46 2.29
C ILE A 259 -23.25 5.43 2.99
N GLU A 260 -22.71 4.57 3.87
CA GLU A 260 -23.49 3.57 4.60
C GLU A 260 -24.64 4.17 5.41
N THR A 261 -24.38 5.27 6.13
CA THR A 261 -25.42 5.96 6.91
C THR A 261 -26.55 6.51 6.04
N THR A 262 -26.28 6.78 4.77
CA THR A 262 -27.30 7.26 3.81
C THR A 262 -28.08 6.13 3.14
N ILE A 263 -27.58 4.88 3.12
CA ILE A 263 -28.24 3.74 2.44
C ILE A 263 -29.71 3.57 2.83
N PRO A 264 -30.11 3.64 4.12
CA PRO A 264 -31.50 3.50 4.52
C PRO A 264 -32.44 4.58 3.96
N SER A 265 -31.89 5.72 3.52
CA SER A 265 -32.66 6.87 3.02
C SER A 265 -32.83 6.90 1.49
N LEU A 266 -32.12 6.05 0.74
CA LEU A 266 -32.16 6.02 -0.72
C LEU A 266 -33.49 5.43 -1.20
N LYS A 267 -34.17 6.10 -2.14
CA LYS A 267 -35.51 5.74 -2.61
C LYS A 267 -35.58 5.47 -4.11
N THR A 268 -34.59 5.91 -4.86
CA THR A 268 -34.56 5.81 -6.32
C THR A 268 -33.34 5.05 -6.83
N SER A 269 -33.44 4.47 -8.03
CA SER A 269 -32.28 3.83 -8.68
C SER A 269 -31.13 4.82 -8.87
N GLY A 270 -31.42 6.07 -9.26
CA GLY A 270 -30.38 7.08 -9.50
C GLY A 270 -29.57 7.42 -8.26
N GLU A 271 -30.22 7.52 -7.10
CA GLU A 271 -29.53 7.74 -5.82
C GLU A 271 -28.60 6.56 -5.44
N ILE A 272 -29.05 5.33 -5.71
CA ILE A 272 -28.25 4.12 -5.46
C ILE A 272 -27.08 4.03 -6.42
N ASP A 273 -27.31 4.30 -7.71
CA ASP A 273 -26.27 4.27 -8.74
C ASP A 273 -25.19 5.33 -8.44
N GLN A 274 -25.57 6.52 -7.97
CA GLN A 274 -24.63 7.56 -7.55
C GLN A 274 -23.83 7.17 -6.30
N ALA A 275 -24.46 6.53 -5.31
CA ALA A 275 -23.77 6.02 -4.13
C ALA A 275 -22.77 4.91 -4.48
N LYS A 276 -23.13 4.04 -5.44
CA LYS A 276 -22.25 2.98 -5.96
C LYS A 276 -21.04 3.54 -6.69
N GLU A 277 -21.23 4.54 -7.54
CA GLU A 277 -20.14 5.23 -8.23
C GLU A 277 -19.16 5.87 -7.22
N LYS A 278 -19.67 6.59 -6.22
CA LYS A 278 -18.83 7.15 -5.14
C LYS A 278 -18.04 6.07 -4.41
N SER A 279 -18.67 4.94 -4.08
CA SER A 279 -18.00 3.81 -3.44
C SER A 279 -16.89 3.22 -4.31
N GLN A 280 -17.10 3.09 -5.62
CA GLN A 280 -16.09 2.61 -6.56
C GLN A 280 -14.90 3.58 -6.67
N VAL A 281 -15.16 4.89 -6.71
CA VAL A 281 -14.11 5.92 -6.70
C VAL A 281 -13.26 5.81 -5.43
N ILE A 282 -13.90 5.64 -4.27
CA ILE A 282 -13.19 5.45 -3.00
C ILE A 282 -12.37 4.16 -3.00
N GLY A 283 -12.94 3.04 -3.46
CA GLY A 283 -12.21 1.77 -3.59
C GLY A 283 -11.00 1.85 -4.51
N THR A 284 -11.13 2.58 -5.63
CA THR A 284 -10.00 2.85 -6.55
C THR A 284 -8.91 3.67 -5.88
N LYS A 285 -9.28 4.73 -5.15
CA LYS A 285 -8.32 5.54 -4.39
C LYS A 285 -7.62 4.74 -3.30
N LEU A 286 -8.34 3.92 -2.54
CA LEU A 286 -7.75 3.06 -1.53
C LEU A 286 -6.79 2.05 -2.18
N THR A 287 -7.18 1.43 -3.29
CA THR A 287 -6.31 0.53 -4.06
C THR A 287 -5.04 1.24 -4.53
N PHE A 288 -5.17 2.48 -5.00
CA PHE A 288 -4.01 3.31 -5.39
C PHE A 288 -3.11 3.64 -4.18
N ILE A 289 -3.69 4.09 -3.07
CA ILE A 289 -2.97 4.39 -1.82
C ILE A 289 -2.26 3.15 -1.25
N LEU A 290 -2.82 1.95 -1.47
CA LEU A 290 -2.25 0.69 -0.99
C LEU A 290 -1.21 0.07 -1.93
N ASN A 291 -1.24 0.43 -3.22
CA ASN A 291 -0.30 -0.05 -4.23
C ASN A 291 0.83 0.95 -4.55
N THR A 292 0.74 2.15 -3.99
CA THR A 292 1.84 3.11 -3.90
C THR A 292 2.61 2.80 -2.62
#